data_AF-A0A954UBB0-F1
#
_entry.id   AF-A0A954UBB0-F1
#
_cell.length_a   1.000
_cell.length_b   1.000
_cell.length_c   1.000
_cell.angle_alpha   90.00
_cell.angle_beta   90.00
_cell.angle_gamma   90.00
#
_symmetry.space_group_name_H-M   'P 1'
#
loop_
_entity.id
_entity.type
_entity.pdbx_description
1 polymer ?
#
loop_
_entity_poly.entity_id
_entity_poly.type
_entity_poly.pdbx_seq_one_letter_code
_entity_poly.pdbx_strand_id
1 'polypeptide(L)'
;IELTGWWCASSLDPLEDSGVQRIVDFLKRRGVHTQLWLSLPDAELQKIDNQEKRVARAAFAVQQLAELVAPLGCQVGLYNHGGWIGEPTNLVRIMQQLTDEKNVGIVYNFHHAHHELGDFPQALAEMKPYLFCLNLNGTNRRGGDDPAQKVVTLGKGELDSQILGWIAEVGYTGPIGILDHREQLDARESLKLNLDGLDELLGRSTSE
;
A
#
# COMPACT_ATOMS: atom_id res chain seq x y z
N ILE A 1 8.19 -8.49 17.52
CA ILE A 1 7.35 -8.40 16.32
C ILE A 1 6.25 -7.41 16.64
N GLU A 2 6.16 -6.33 15.89
CA GLU A 2 5.13 -5.31 15.99
C GLU A 2 4.10 -5.53 14.88
N LEU A 3 2.83 -5.30 15.15
CA LEU A 3 1.79 -5.28 14.12
C LEU A 3 1.64 -3.83 13.62
N THR A 4 2.36 -3.49 12.55
CA THR A 4 2.33 -2.14 11.98
C THR A 4 1.08 -1.89 11.12
N GLY A 5 0.64 -2.90 10.38
CA GLY A 5 -0.47 -2.80 9.44
C GLY A 5 -1.37 -4.04 9.45
N TRP A 6 -2.67 -3.82 9.28
CA TRP A 6 -3.69 -4.86 9.11
C TRP A 6 -4.45 -4.59 7.81
N TRP A 7 -4.44 -5.53 6.88
CA TRP A 7 -5.21 -5.41 5.63
C TRP A 7 -6.73 -5.44 5.87
N CYS A 8 -7.41 -4.38 5.44
CA CYS A 8 -8.82 -4.11 5.74
C CYS A 8 -9.59 -3.83 4.44
N ALA A 9 -10.35 -4.82 3.96
CA ALA A 9 -11.38 -4.55 2.96
C ALA A 9 -12.63 -3.97 3.64
N SER A 10 -13.20 -2.94 3.03
CA SER A 10 -14.42 -2.29 3.51
C SER A 10 -15.36 -2.01 2.35
N SER A 11 -16.66 -1.93 2.61
CA SER A 11 -17.61 -1.20 1.78
C SER A 11 -17.29 0.32 1.73
N LEU A 12 -18.07 1.08 0.95
CA LEU A 12 -18.01 2.55 0.99
C LEU A 12 -18.65 3.16 2.25
N ASP A 13 -19.28 2.34 3.09
CA ASP A 13 -19.94 2.73 4.34
C ASP A 13 -19.32 1.93 5.51
N PRO A 14 -18.07 2.26 5.92
CA PRO A 14 -17.30 1.45 6.87
C PRO A 14 -17.96 1.31 8.26
N LEU A 15 -18.82 2.25 8.64
CA LEU A 15 -19.56 2.18 9.90
C LEU A 15 -20.59 1.04 9.92
N GLU A 16 -21.11 0.68 8.75
CA GLU A 16 -22.10 -0.40 8.58
C GLU A 16 -21.44 -1.72 8.13
N ASP A 17 -20.15 -1.70 7.83
CA ASP A 17 -19.41 -2.87 7.36
C ASP A 17 -19.08 -3.82 8.51
N SER A 18 -19.70 -4.99 8.51
CA SER A 18 -19.51 -5.99 9.58
C SER A 18 -18.06 -6.48 9.73
N GLY A 19 -17.26 -6.46 8.66
CA GLY A 19 -15.84 -6.83 8.69
C GLY A 19 -15.02 -5.77 9.42
N VAL A 20 -15.24 -4.50 9.06
CA VAL A 20 -14.63 -3.35 9.75
C VAL A 20 -15.00 -3.34 11.23
N GLN A 21 -16.28 -3.53 11.56
CA GLN A 21 -16.74 -3.52 12.96
C GLN A 21 -16.06 -4.62 13.79
N ARG A 22 -15.85 -5.82 13.23
CA ARG A 22 -15.13 -6.91 13.90
C ARG A 22 -13.66 -6.56 14.16
N ILE A 23 -13.00 -5.92 13.20
CA ILE A 23 -11.61 -5.47 13.35
C ILE A 23 -11.53 -4.41 14.46
N VAL A 24 -12.37 -3.38 14.40
CA VAL A 24 -12.40 -2.29 15.40
C VAL A 24 -12.69 -2.82 16.81
N ASP A 25 -13.66 -3.72 16.96
CA ASP A 25 -13.96 -4.39 18.23
C ASP A 25 -12.76 -5.20 18.75
N PHE A 26 -12.05 -5.92 17.87
CA PHE A 26 -10.80 -6.60 18.25
C PHE A 26 -9.74 -5.62 18.74
N LEU A 27 -9.45 -4.56 17.98
CA LEU A 27 -8.45 -3.55 18.32
C LEU A 27 -8.76 -2.93 19.68
N LYS A 28 -10.03 -2.56 19.93
CA LYS A 28 -10.49 -2.00 21.19
C LYS A 28 -10.33 -2.97 22.36
N ARG A 29 -10.77 -4.23 22.22
CA ARG A 29 -10.66 -5.23 23.30
C ARG A 29 -9.22 -5.59 23.65
N ARG A 30 -8.30 -5.46 22.69
CA ARG A 30 -6.89 -5.85 22.86
C ARG A 30 -5.95 -4.67 23.09
N GLY A 31 -6.43 -3.43 22.94
CA GLY A 31 -5.58 -2.24 23.02
C GLY A 31 -4.48 -2.24 21.95
N VAL A 32 -4.79 -2.72 20.75
CA VAL A 32 -3.83 -2.79 19.64
C VAL A 32 -3.86 -1.47 18.88
N HIS A 33 -2.68 -0.88 18.70
CA HIS A 33 -2.47 0.33 17.91
C HIS A 33 -1.78 -0.07 16.60
N THR A 34 -2.42 0.17 15.46
CA THR A 34 -1.95 -0.26 14.14
C THR A 34 -2.50 0.66 13.05
N GLN A 35 -2.00 0.51 11.83
CA GLN A 35 -2.62 1.05 10.63
C GLN A 35 -3.63 0.04 10.07
N LEU A 36 -4.80 0.50 9.62
CA LEU A 36 -5.71 -0.27 8.77
C LEU A 36 -5.40 0.04 7.32
N TRP A 37 -4.86 -0.94 6.60
CA TRP A 37 -4.51 -0.82 5.19
C TRP A 37 -5.75 -1.09 4.35
N LEU A 38 -6.45 -0.01 4.02
CA LEU A 38 -7.80 0.02 3.49
C LEU A 38 -7.83 -0.23 1.99
N SER A 39 -8.59 -1.24 1.58
CA SER A 39 -9.06 -1.43 0.21
C SER A 39 -10.54 -1.08 0.12
N LEU A 40 -10.89 -0.13 -0.75
CA LEU A 40 -12.27 0.23 -1.06
C LEU A 40 -12.78 -0.57 -2.27
N PRO A 41 -14.11 -0.74 -2.42
CA PRO A 41 -14.67 -1.56 -3.49
C PRO A 41 -14.69 -0.75 -4.79
N ASP A 42 -13.67 -0.95 -5.62
CA ASP A 42 -13.48 -0.22 -6.87
C ASP A 42 -14.70 -0.30 -7.81
N ALA A 43 -15.35 -1.46 -7.88
CA ALA A 43 -16.56 -1.65 -8.68
C ALA A 43 -17.73 -0.72 -8.29
N GLU A 44 -17.86 -0.36 -7.01
CA GLU A 44 -18.89 0.59 -6.57
C GLU A 44 -18.49 2.04 -6.87
N LEU A 45 -17.21 2.37 -6.71
CA LEU A 45 -16.69 3.69 -7.08
C LEU A 45 -16.85 3.96 -8.57
N GLN A 46 -16.59 2.96 -9.41
CA GLN A 46 -16.70 3.09 -10.86
C GLN A 46 -18.14 3.36 -11.35
N LYS A 47 -19.18 3.07 -10.56
CA LYS A 47 -20.57 3.45 -10.88
C LYS A 47 -20.82 4.97 -10.82
N ILE A 48 -19.87 5.73 -10.28
CA ILE A 48 -19.94 7.19 -10.20
C ILE A 48 -19.19 7.76 -11.40
N ASP A 49 -19.91 8.23 -12.43
CA ASP A 49 -19.30 8.69 -13.69
C ASP A 49 -18.44 9.96 -13.54
N ASN A 50 -18.82 10.84 -12.61
CA ASN A 50 -18.08 12.07 -12.38
C ASN A 50 -16.88 11.82 -11.45
N GLN A 51 -15.68 12.09 -11.96
CA GLN A 51 -14.41 11.90 -11.25
C GLN A 51 -14.37 12.62 -9.90
N GLU A 52 -14.79 13.88 -9.83
CA GLU A 52 -14.74 14.67 -8.57
C GLU A 52 -15.66 14.08 -7.51
N LYS A 53 -16.89 13.67 -7.91
CA LYS A 53 -17.83 12.96 -7.03
C LYS A 53 -17.29 11.61 -6.60
N ARG A 54 -16.58 10.89 -7.48
CA ARG A 54 -15.96 9.60 -7.16
C ARG A 54 -14.84 9.75 -6.12
N VAL A 55 -13.95 10.74 -6.32
CA VAL A 55 -12.92 11.10 -5.33
C VAL A 55 -13.56 11.50 -4.00
N ALA A 56 -14.58 12.35 -4.02
CA ALA A 56 -15.29 12.77 -2.80
C ALA A 56 -15.96 11.59 -2.08
N ARG A 57 -16.52 10.64 -2.82
CA ARG A 57 -17.13 9.44 -2.20
C ARG A 57 -16.09 8.56 -1.53
N ALA A 58 -14.95 8.36 -2.16
CA ALA A 58 -13.83 7.61 -1.59
C ALA A 58 -13.25 8.32 -0.37
N ALA A 59 -12.97 9.62 -0.47
CA ALA A 59 -12.48 10.44 0.64
C ALA A 59 -13.43 10.38 1.85
N PHE A 60 -14.74 10.51 1.62
CA PHE A 60 -15.73 10.38 2.69
C PHE A 60 -15.69 9.01 3.38
N ALA A 61 -15.57 7.91 2.62
CA ALA A 61 -15.44 6.58 3.21
C ALA A 61 -14.17 6.46 4.07
N VAL A 62 -13.03 6.98 3.59
CA VAL A 62 -11.75 6.98 4.33
C VAL A 62 -11.87 7.80 5.61
N GLN A 63 -12.45 9.00 5.53
CA GLN A 63 -12.66 9.88 6.67
C GLN A 63 -13.47 9.19 7.77
N GLN A 64 -14.62 8.60 7.42
CA GLN A 64 -15.47 7.89 8.39
C GLN A 64 -14.70 6.76 9.13
N LEU A 65 -13.83 6.02 8.42
CA LEU A 65 -13.00 5.01 9.05
C LEU A 65 -11.89 5.64 9.91
N ALA A 66 -11.25 6.69 9.42
CA ALA A 66 -10.18 7.40 10.13
C ALA A 66 -10.67 7.97 11.46
N GLU A 67 -11.85 8.59 11.46
CA GLU A 67 -12.53 9.09 12.66
C GLU A 67 -12.91 7.96 13.63
N LEU A 68 -13.42 6.84 13.10
CA LEU A 68 -13.79 5.68 13.90
C LEU A 68 -12.59 5.10 14.67
N VAL A 69 -11.40 5.07 14.06
CA VAL A 69 -10.22 4.41 14.62
C VAL A 69 -9.24 5.37 15.31
N ALA A 70 -9.38 6.69 15.11
CA ALA A 70 -8.56 7.71 15.77
C ALA A 70 -8.56 7.60 17.31
N PRO A 71 -9.70 7.43 18.00
CA PRO A 71 -9.73 7.26 19.45
C PRO A 71 -9.02 5.99 19.95
N LEU A 72 -8.77 5.03 19.06
CA LEU A 72 -8.02 3.81 19.34
C LEU A 72 -6.51 3.99 19.10
N GLY A 73 -6.04 5.20 18.76
CA GLY A 73 -4.65 5.45 18.37
C GLY A 73 -4.25 4.75 17.08
N CYS A 74 -5.22 4.41 16.23
CA CYS A 74 -5.00 3.74 14.95
C CYS A 74 -5.06 4.73 13.78
N GLN A 75 -4.51 4.31 12.65
CA GLN A 75 -4.43 5.10 11.41
C GLN A 75 -5.06 4.34 10.25
N VAL A 76 -5.30 5.02 9.12
CA VAL A 76 -5.83 4.42 7.89
C VAL A 76 -4.84 4.68 6.75
N GLY A 77 -4.37 3.61 6.12
CA GLY A 77 -3.52 3.68 4.93
C GLY A 77 -4.30 3.25 3.70
N LEU A 78 -4.49 4.13 2.72
CA LEU A 78 -5.06 3.74 1.43
C LEU A 78 -4.12 2.77 0.71
N TYR A 79 -4.60 1.56 0.46
CA TYR A 79 -3.84 0.48 -0.16
C TYR A 79 -4.17 0.39 -1.66
N ASN A 80 -3.16 0.43 -2.52
CA ASN A 80 -3.30 0.45 -3.98
C ASN A 80 -3.66 -0.93 -4.59
N HIS A 81 -4.83 -1.50 -4.27
CA HIS A 81 -5.24 -2.82 -4.75
C HIS A 81 -5.76 -2.84 -6.21
N GLY A 82 -5.09 -2.10 -7.11
CA GLY A 82 -5.48 -1.94 -8.52
C GLY A 82 -6.81 -1.22 -8.74
N GLY A 83 -7.28 -1.22 -9.98
CA GLY A 83 -8.49 -0.49 -10.37
C GLY A 83 -8.32 1.03 -10.27
N TRP A 84 -9.41 1.77 -10.40
CA TRP A 84 -9.38 3.24 -10.33
C TRP A 84 -8.84 3.73 -8.98
N ILE A 85 -9.22 3.10 -7.86
CA ILE A 85 -8.77 3.49 -6.53
C ILE A 85 -7.28 3.22 -6.28
N GLY A 86 -6.67 2.30 -7.04
CA GLY A 86 -5.26 1.95 -6.92
C GLY A 86 -4.31 2.90 -7.65
N GLU A 87 -4.81 3.69 -8.60
CA GLU A 87 -3.98 4.60 -9.39
C GLU A 87 -3.39 5.73 -8.52
N PRO A 88 -2.07 6.00 -8.58
CA PRO A 88 -1.39 7.05 -7.82
C PRO A 88 -2.07 8.41 -7.90
N THR A 89 -2.50 8.80 -9.11
CA THR A 89 -3.17 10.09 -9.32
C THR A 89 -4.47 10.18 -8.50
N ASN A 90 -5.21 9.08 -8.38
CA ASN A 90 -6.46 9.05 -7.63
C ASN A 90 -6.21 8.99 -6.12
N LEU A 91 -5.20 8.24 -5.68
CA LEU A 91 -4.75 8.23 -4.29
C LEU A 91 -4.38 9.64 -3.83
N VAL A 92 -3.57 10.37 -4.60
CA VAL A 92 -3.19 11.77 -4.31
C VAL A 92 -4.41 12.68 -4.25
N ARG A 93 -5.34 12.57 -5.21
CA ARG A 93 -6.57 13.38 -5.22
C ARG A 93 -7.44 13.14 -3.99
N ILE A 94 -7.51 11.91 -3.49
CA ILE A 94 -8.23 11.59 -2.26
C ILE A 94 -7.52 12.22 -1.06
N MET A 95 -6.19 12.08 -0.96
CA MET A 95 -5.42 12.68 0.12
C MET A 95 -5.55 14.21 0.17
N GLN A 96 -5.65 14.87 -0.99
CA GLN A 96 -5.89 16.31 -1.09
C GLN A 96 -7.26 16.75 -0.54
N GLN A 97 -8.24 15.86 -0.39
CA GLN A 97 -9.51 16.16 0.27
C GLN A 97 -9.48 15.90 1.78
N LEU A 98 -8.46 15.21 2.28
CA LEU A 98 -8.34 14.76 3.67
C LEU A 98 -7.25 15.51 4.44
N THR A 99 -7.03 16.79 4.12
CA THR A 99 -5.92 17.59 4.69
C THR A 99 -5.99 17.75 6.21
N ASP A 100 -7.18 17.64 6.78
CA ASP A 100 -7.41 17.74 8.23
C ASP A 100 -7.19 16.40 8.95
N GLU A 101 -7.24 15.27 8.24
CA GLU A 101 -7.09 13.93 8.80
C GLU A 101 -5.61 13.54 8.94
N LYS A 102 -5.04 13.76 10.12
CA LYS A 102 -3.61 13.48 10.39
C LYS A 102 -3.28 11.99 10.52
N ASN A 103 -4.29 11.13 10.66
CA ASN A 103 -4.14 9.69 10.77
C ASN A 103 -4.45 8.95 9.45
N VAL A 104 -4.40 9.64 8.31
CA VAL A 104 -4.58 9.04 6.98
C VAL A 104 -3.30 9.18 6.15
N GLY A 105 -2.98 8.14 5.37
CA GLY A 105 -1.85 8.14 4.44
C GLY A 105 -2.03 7.11 3.32
N ILE A 106 -0.98 6.93 2.52
CA ILE A 106 -0.93 5.97 1.40
C ILE A 106 0.03 4.83 1.75
N VAL A 107 -0.40 3.60 1.50
CA VAL A 107 0.44 2.39 1.54
C VAL A 107 0.52 1.83 0.13
N TYR A 108 1.67 2.00 -0.51
CA TYR A 108 1.83 1.68 -1.92
C TYR A 108 2.64 0.40 -2.11
N ASN A 109 2.12 -0.51 -2.94
CA ASN A 109 2.63 -1.87 -3.11
C ASN A 109 2.95 -2.11 -4.59
N PHE A 110 4.17 -2.57 -4.87
CA PHE A 110 4.65 -2.71 -6.24
C PHE A 110 4.01 -3.87 -7.03
N HIS A 111 3.56 -4.94 -6.37
CA HIS A 111 2.83 -6.02 -7.04
C HIS A 111 1.48 -5.61 -7.65
N HIS A 112 0.99 -4.40 -7.37
CA HIS A 112 -0.18 -3.81 -8.05
C HIS A 112 0.19 -2.69 -9.03
N ALA A 113 1.46 -2.31 -9.14
CA ALA A 113 1.93 -1.15 -9.90
C ALA A 113 2.37 -1.47 -11.34
N HIS A 114 2.29 -2.74 -11.78
CA HIS A 114 2.94 -3.19 -13.03
C HIS A 114 2.53 -2.40 -14.28
N HIS A 115 1.27 -1.95 -14.38
CA HIS A 115 0.76 -1.21 -15.54
C HIS A 115 1.18 0.26 -15.56
N GLU A 116 1.65 0.80 -14.44
CA GLU A 116 1.90 2.24 -14.22
C GLU A 116 3.38 2.56 -13.97
N LEU A 117 4.29 1.58 -14.08
CA LEU A 117 5.73 1.75 -13.81
C LEU A 117 6.40 2.79 -14.71
N GLY A 118 5.86 3.08 -15.90
CA GLY A 118 6.40 4.10 -16.81
C GLY A 118 6.31 5.51 -16.24
N ASP A 119 5.22 5.83 -15.54
CA ASP A 119 4.93 7.15 -14.96
C ASP A 119 5.24 7.20 -13.46
N PHE A 120 5.69 6.08 -12.88
CA PHE A 120 5.90 5.92 -11.46
C PHE A 120 6.85 6.96 -10.83
N PRO A 121 7.96 7.41 -11.45
CA PRO A 121 8.84 8.41 -10.81
C PRO A 121 8.11 9.73 -10.48
N GLN A 122 7.28 10.21 -11.40
CA GLN A 122 6.46 11.41 -11.18
C GLN A 122 5.39 11.13 -10.13
N ALA A 123 4.67 10.01 -10.28
CA ALA A 123 3.64 9.60 -9.34
C ALA A 123 4.19 9.46 -7.90
N LEU A 124 5.40 8.92 -7.74
CA LEU A 124 6.07 8.77 -6.46
C LEU A 124 6.38 10.14 -5.83
N ALA A 125 6.84 11.11 -6.62
CA ALA A 125 7.08 12.46 -6.13
C ALA A 125 5.78 13.14 -5.63
N GLU A 126 4.67 12.94 -6.33
CA GLU A 126 3.36 13.46 -5.95
C GLU A 126 2.76 12.75 -4.73
N MET A 127 2.96 11.43 -4.60
CA MET A 127 2.52 10.65 -3.46
C MET A 127 3.35 10.88 -2.20
N LYS A 128 4.65 11.22 -2.33
CA LYS A 128 5.63 11.31 -1.23
C LYS A 128 5.09 11.97 0.05
N PRO A 129 4.40 13.14 -0.01
CA PRO A 129 3.94 13.82 1.20
C PRO A 129 2.92 13.03 2.03
N TYR A 130 2.29 12.02 1.43
CA TYR A 130 1.19 11.24 2.02
C TYR A 130 1.59 9.78 2.32
N LEU A 131 2.79 9.35 1.95
CA LEU A 131 3.20 7.95 2.07
C LEU A 131 3.45 7.55 3.54
N PHE A 132 2.73 6.52 4.00
CA PHE A 132 3.06 5.78 5.20
C PHE A 132 4.11 4.69 4.95
N CYS A 133 4.04 4.01 3.80
CA CYS A 133 4.94 2.90 3.50
C CYS A 133 5.01 2.63 1.98
N LEU A 134 6.18 2.21 1.51
CA LEU A 134 6.33 1.52 0.22
C LEU A 134 6.64 0.05 0.47
N ASN A 135 5.87 -0.87 -0.11
CA ASN A 135 6.08 -2.30 0.00
C ASN A 135 6.68 -2.85 -1.29
N LEU A 136 7.92 -3.34 -1.19
CA LEU A 136 8.72 -3.85 -2.30
C LEU A 136 8.54 -5.36 -2.48
N ASN A 137 8.58 -5.77 -3.74
CA ASN A 137 8.84 -7.14 -4.18
C ASN A 137 9.74 -7.08 -5.40
N GLY A 138 10.34 -8.22 -5.75
CA GLY A 138 10.97 -8.34 -7.06
C GLY A 138 9.94 -8.11 -8.16
N THR A 139 10.24 -7.19 -9.07
CA THR A 139 9.28 -6.64 -10.04
C THR A 139 9.80 -6.82 -11.47
N ASN A 140 9.00 -7.53 -12.28
CA ASN A 140 9.24 -7.71 -13.71
C ASN A 140 8.28 -6.84 -14.54
N ARG A 141 8.70 -6.43 -15.74
CA ARG A 141 7.87 -5.61 -16.64
C ARG A 141 6.55 -6.31 -16.98
N ARG A 142 6.60 -7.63 -17.14
CA ARG A 142 5.46 -8.47 -17.51
C ARG A 142 4.64 -8.99 -16.32
N GLY A 143 4.90 -8.51 -15.10
CA GLY A 143 4.19 -8.99 -13.90
C GLY A 143 2.69 -8.67 -13.88
N GLY A 144 2.24 -7.68 -14.67
CA GLY A 144 0.82 -7.40 -14.88
C GLY A 144 0.13 -8.40 -15.82
N ASP A 145 0.89 -9.06 -16.70
CA ASP A 145 0.36 -9.97 -17.73
C ASP A 145 0.44 -11.44 -17.31
N ASP A 146 1.45 -11.78 -16.50
CA ASP A 146 1.73 -13.15 -16.07
C ASP A 146 1.79 -13.22 -14.53
N PRO A 147 0.83 -13.90 -13.87
CA PRO A 147 0.82 -14.07 -12.42
C PRO A 147 2.13 -14.65 -11.85
N ALA A 148 2.83 -15.51 -12.61
CA ALA A 148 4.09 -16.09 -12.18
C ALA A 148 5.24 -15.07 -12.12
N GLN A 149 5.08 -13.92 -12.79
CA GLN A 149 6.04 -12.81 -12.85
C GLN A 149 5.64 -11.63 -11.96
N LYS A 150 4.47 -11.70 -11.31
CA LYS A 150 3.89 -10.60 -10.52
C LYS A 150 4.66 -10.32 -9.24
N VAL A 151 5.04 -11.37 -8.51
CA VAL A 151 5.79 -11.27 -7.25
C VAL A 151 6.95 -12.24 -7.31
N VAL A 152 8.14 -11.74 -7.64
CA VAL A 152 9.38 -12.52 -7.58
C VAL A 152 10.25 -12.09 -6.40
N THR A 153 11.31 -12.85 -6.11
CA THR A 153 12.27 -12.46 -5.08
C THR A 153 12.90 -11.12 -5.43
N LEU A 154 12.89 -10.17 -4.49
CA LEU A 154 13.62 -8.91 -4.60
C LEU A 154 15.11 -9.19 -4.89
N GLY A 155 15.70 -8.42 -5.80
CA GLY A 155 17.03 -8.68 -6.36
C GLY A 155 17.03 -9.57 -7.60
N LYS A 156 15.90 -10.23 -7.91
CA LYS A 156 15.74 -11.05 -9.13
C LYS A 156 14.75 -10.44 -10.12
N GLY A 157 14.12 -9.32 -9.79
CA GLY A 157 13.25 -8.59 -10.69
C GLY A 157 14.02 -7.74 -11.71
N GLU A 158 13.49 -7.63 -12.92
CA GLU A 158 14.05 -6.82 -14.01
C GLU A 158 14.17 -5.32 -13.67
N LEU A 159 13.31 -4.83 -12.77
CA LEU A 159 13.15 -3.40 -12.49
C LEU A 159 13.62 -3.01 -11.07
N ASP A 160 14.10 -3.95 -10.26
CA ASP A 160 14.35 -3.72 -8.84
C ASP A 160 15.36 -2.57 -8.60
N SER A 161 16.50 -2.58 -9.29
CA SER A 161 17.50 -1.50 -9.19
C SER A 161 16.94 -0.15 -9.64
N GLN A 162 16.08 -0.15 -10.67
CA GLN A 162 15.47 1.07 -11.19
C GLN A 162 14.47 1.65 -10.19
N ILE A 163 13.65 0.80 -9.58
CA ILE A 163 12.70 1.18 -8.53
C ILE A 163 13.41 1.78 -7.32
N LEU A 164 14.49 1.14 -6.85
CA LEU A 164 15.30 1.69 -5.76
C LEU A 164 15.94 3.04 -6.14
N GLY A 165 16.38 3.19 -7.38
CA GLY A 165 16.88 4.46 -7.92
C GLY A 165 15.84 5.58 -7.84
N TRP A 166 14.60 5.33 -8.27
CA TRP A 166 13.52 6.30 -8.20
C TRP A 166 13.17 6.70 -6.77
N ILE A 167 13.13 5.73 -5.84
CA ILE A 167 12.91 5.97 -4.42
C ILE A 167 13.99 6.87 -3.83
N ALA A 168 15.25 6.61 -4.17
CA ALA A 168 16.38 7.41 -3.73
C ALA A 168 16.35 8.82 -4.34
N GLU A 169 16.03 8.97 -5.62
CA GLU A 169 15.96 10.25 -6.34
C GLU A 169 14.89 11.17 -5.76
N VAL A 170 13.70 10.62 -5.47
CA VAL A 170 12.61 11.37 -4.81
C VAL A 170 12.94 11.65 -3.32
N GLY A 171 13.97 10.99 -2.77
CA GLY A 171 14.42 11.18 -1.40
C GLY A 171 13.38 10.74 -0.37
N TYR A 172 12.70 9.62 -0.63
CA TYR A 172 11.81 9.01 0.36
C TYR A 172 12.63 8.31 1.44
N THR A 173 12.37 8.67 2.69
CA THR A 173 13.08 8.16 3.88
C THR A 173 12.14 7.48 4.87
N GLY A 174 10.89 7.26 4.46
CA GLY A 174 9.90 6.56 5.27
C GLY A 174 10.07 5.04 5.24
N PRO A 175 9.17 4.30 5.90
CA PRO A 175 9.20 2.84 5.96
C PRO A 175 9.21 2.15 4.59
N ILE A 176 10.06 1.13 4.47
CA ILE A 176 10.08 0.19 3.35
C ILE A 176 9.69 -1.19 3.88
N GLY A 177 8.59 -1.74 3.37
CA GLY A 177 8.18 -3.11 3.63
C GLY A 177 8.73 -4.08 2.58
N ILE A 178 8.97 -5.33 2.98
CA ILE A 178 9.24 -6.44 2.07
C ILE A 178 7.97 -7.26 1.99
N LEU A 179 7.44 -7.38 0.77
CA LEU A 179 6.20 -8.08 0.52
C LEU A 179 6.44 -9.57 0.33
N ASP A 180 5.67 -10.35 1.06
CA ASP A 180 5.55 -11.78 0.86
C ASP A 180 4.13 -12.11 0.36
N HIS A 181 4.06 -12.77 -0.79
CA HIS A 181 2.80 -13.24 -1.39
C HIS A 181 3.06 -14.48 -2.23
N ARG A 182 3.84 -15.42 -1.66
CA ARG A 182 4.25 -16.66 -2.29
C ARG A 182 3.87 -17.83 -1.38
N GLU A 183 2.61 -18.23 -1.47
CA GLU A 183 1.98 -19.23 -0.59
C GLU A 183 2.72 -20.57 -0.52
N GLN A 184 3.54 -20.87 -1.53
CA GLN A 184 4.35 -22.09 -1.63
C GLN A 184 5.68 -22.06 -0.85
N LEU A 185 6.10 -20.91 -0.30
CA LEU A 185 7.34 -20.77 0.45
C LEU A 185 7.06 -20.46 1.92
N ASP A 186 7.92 -20.95 2.82
CA ASP A 186 7.89 -20.52 4.21
C ASP A 186 8.23 -19.03 4.32
N ALA A 187 7.49 -18.30 5.16
CA ALA A 187 7.64 -16.84 5.28
C ALA A 187 9.05 -16.42 5.73
N ARG A 188 9.72 -17.23 6.57
CA ARG A 188 11.11 -16.95 7.01
C ARG A 188 12.08 -17.10 5.84
N GLU A 189 11.90 -18.15 5.03
CA GLU A 189 12.73 -18.38 3.84
C GLU A 189 12.50 -17.29 2.80
N SER A 190 11.23 -16.95 2.55
CA SER A 190 10.82 -15.87 1.66
C SER A 190 11.44 -14.54 2.08
N LEU A 191 11.37 -14.18 3.36
CA LEU A 191 11.97 -12.96 3.90
C LEU A 191 13.49 -12.97 3.75
N LYS A 192 14.17 -14.07 4.10
CA LYS A 192 15.62 -14.17 3.96
C LYS A 192 16.06 -13.94 2.51
N LEU A 193 15.42 -14.59 1.54
CA LEU A 193 15.74 -14.45 0.13
C LEU A 193 15.57 -13.00 -0.37
N ASN A 194 14.53 -12.31 0.08
CA ASN A 194 14.31 -10.91 -0.28
C ASN A 194 15.33 -9.96 0.38
N LEU A 195 15.73 -10.23 1.62
CA LEU A 195 16.77 -9.45 2.32
C LEU A 195 18.13 -9.63 1.64
N ASP A 196 18.52 -10.86 1.33
CA ASP A 196 19.78 -11.17 0.64
C ASP A 196 19.81 -10.45 -0.72
N GLY A 197 18.70 -10.50 -1.49
CA GLY A 197 18.62 -9.79 -2.77
C GLY A 197 18.58 -8.26 -2.64
N LEU A 198 18.01 -7.71 -1.57
CA LEU A 198 18.10 -6.28 -1.29
C LEU A 198 19.54 -5.85 -0.95
N ASP A 199 20.27 -6.65 -0.18
CA ASP A 199 21.67 -6.37 0.12
C ASP A 199 22.54 -6.44 -1.14
N GLU A 200 22.31 -7.41 -2.04
CA GLU A 200 22.93 -7.46 -3.37
C GLU A 200 22.70 -6.16 -4.17
N LEU A 201 21.44 -5.70 -4.24
CA LEU A 201 21.07 -4.47 -4.95
C LEU A 201 21.72 -3.22 -4.37
N LEU A 202 21.92 -3.20 -3.05
CA LEU A 202 22.54 -2.08 -2.33
C LEU A 202 24.07 -2.18 -2.28
N GLY A 203 24.68 -3.23 -2.86
CA GLY A 203 26.12 -3.46 -2.81
C GLY A 203 26.64 -3.72 -1.39
N ARG A 204 25.78 -4.19 -0.48
CA ARG A 204 26.15 -4.58 0.87
C ARG A 204 26.70 -5.99 0.81
N SER A 205 27.99 -6.15 1.04
CA SER A 205 28.61 -7.47 1.10
C SER A 205 27.96 -8.27 2.23
N THR A 206 27.49 -9.48 1.93
CA THR A 206 27.22 -10.48 2.96
C THR A 206 28.57 -10.80 3.60
N SER A 207 28.78 -10.34 4.83
CA SER A 207 29.94 -10.82 5.60
C SER A 207 29.66 -12.28 5.91
N GLU A 208 30.49 -13.18 5.37
CA GLU A 208 30.53 -14.59 5.77
C GLU A 208 30.88 -14.74 7.26
#